data_AF-A0A8T3TTV2-F1
#
_entry.id   AF-A0A8T3TTV2-F1
#
_cell.length_a   1.000
_cell.length_b   1.000
_cell.length_c   1.000
_cell.angle_alpha   90.00
_cell.angle_beta   90.00
_cell.angle_gamma   90.00
#
_symmetry.space_group_name_H-M   'P 1'
#
loop_
_entity.id
_entity.type
_entity.pdbx_description
1 polymer ?
#
loop_
_entity_poly.entity_id
_entity_poly.type
_entity_poly.pdbx_seq_one_letter_code
_entity_poly.pdbx_strand_id
1 'polypeptide(L)'
;MPLRVAGALILVGIVILVTNPSWGLIPSFLLIVIGLVFGIMTLLGKGAAPRGSGMGPTKACPGCRSRNPMGAAACRHCGYRYAQP
;
A
#
# COMPACT_ATOMS: atom_id res chain seq x y z
N MET A 1 -30.33 -46.49 -2.68
CA MET A 1 -30.96 -45.15 -2.59
C MET A 1 -29.96 -43.97 -2.52
N PRO A 2 -28.81 -44.02 -1.82
CA PRO A 2 -27.93 -42.83 -1.68
C PRO A 2 -27.22 -42.44 -2.98
N LEU A 3 -26.96 -43.41 -3.87
CA LEU A 3 -26.30 -43.18 -5.16
C LEU A 3 -27.11 -42.27 -6.09
N ARG A 4 -28.45 -42.32 -6.03
CA ARG A 4 -29.34 -41.45 -6.83
C ARG A 4 -29.38 -40.02 -6.27
N VAL A 5 -29.30 -39.88 -4.95
CA VAL A 5 -29.27 -38.58 -4.28
C VAL A 5 -27.93 -37.88 -4.54
N ALA A 6 -26.82 -38.61 -4.45
CA ALA A 6 -25.50 -38.08 -4.78
C ALA A 6 -25.42 -37.61 -6.25
N GLY A 7 -25.94 -38.41 -7.19
CA GLY A 7 -26.01 -38.02 -8.60
C GLY A 7 -26.87 -36.77 -8.83
N ALA A 8 -28.02 -36.66 -8.16
CA ALA A 8 -28.87 -35.49 -8.26
C ALA A 8 -28.19 -34.22 -7.71
N LEU A 9 -27.49 -34.30 -6.59
CA LEU A 9 -26.77 -33.17 -6.00
C LEU A 9 -25.63 -32.66 -6.90
N ILE A 10 -24.87 -33.59 -7.50
CA ILE A 10 -23.80 -33.23 -8.44
C ILE A 10 -24.38 -32.56 -9.69
N LEU A 11 -25.46 -33.12 -10.24
CA LEU A 11 -26.11 -32.58 -11.43
C LEU A 11 -26.71 -31.18 -11.17
N VAL A 12 -27.33 -30.98 -10.01
CA VAL A 12 -27.82 -29.67 -9.56
C VAL A 12 -26.66 -28.67 -9.42
N GLY A 13 -25.54 -29.09 -8.82
CA GLY A 13 -24.35 -28.23 -8.69
C GLY A 13 -23.79 -27.78 -10.04
N ILE A 14 -23.74 -28.68 -11.03
CA ILE A 14 -23.30 -28.36 -12.40
C ILE A 14 -24.29 -27.41 -13.09
N VAL A 15 -25.60 -27.66 -12.96
CA VAL A 15 -26.63 -26.79 -13.55
C VAL A 15 -26.56 -25.38 -12.96
N ILE A 16 -26.35 -25.23 -11.65
CA ILE A 16 -26.19 -23.92 -11.00
C ILE A 16 -24.94 -23.20 -11.52
N LEU A 17 -23.81 -23.91 -11.66
CA LEU A 17 -22.56 -23.36 -12.20
C LEU A 17 -22.73 -22.86 -13.65
N VAL A 18 -23.43 -23.63 -14.49
CA VAL A 18 -23.66 -23.29 -15.91
C VAL A 18 -24.70 -22.18 -16.08
N THR A 19 -25.76 -22.19 -15.28
CA THR A 19 -26.84 -21.18 -15.38
C THR A 19 -26.48 -19.86 -14.72
N ASN A 20 -25.61 -19.87 -13.71
CA ASN A 20 -25.16 -18.67 -13.00
C ASN A 20 -23.62 -18.60 -12.95
N PRO A 21 -22.97 -18.37 -14.11
CA PRO A 21 -21.51 -18.29 -14.19
C PRO A 21 -20.94 -17.14 -13.34
N SER A 22 -21.77 -16.16 -13.01
CA SER A 22 -21.46 -15.09 -12.07
C SER A 22 -21.01 -15.62 -10.70
N TRP A 23 -21.50 -16.75 -10.20
CA TRP A 23 -21.08 -17.31 -8.90
C TRP A 23 -19.64 -17.83 -8.90
N GLY A 24 -19.13 -18.30 -10.04
CA GLY A 24 -17.72 -18.66 -10.22
C GLY A 24 -16.82 -17.48 -10.62
N LEU A 25 -17.39 -16.46 -11.27
CA LEU A 25 -16.67 -15.27 -11.70
C LEU A 25 -16.55 -14.17 -10.64
N ILE A 26 -17.42 -14.13 -9.62
CA ILE A 26 -17.35 -13.14 -8.54
C ILE A 26 -15.97 -13.07 -7.86
N PRO A 27 -15.32 -14.17 -7.42
CA PRO A 27 -14.01 -14.06 -6.77
C PRO A 27 -12.94 -13.51 -7.72
N SER A 28 -12.93 -13.92 -8.99
CA SER A 28 -11.97 -13.45 -9.99
C SER A 28 -12.20 -12.00 -10.38
N PHE A 29 -13.45 -11.59 -10.57
CA PHE A 29 -13.81 -10.22 -10.88
C PHE A 29 -13.44 -9.27 -9.73
N LEU A 30 -13.66 -9.71 -8.49
CA LEU A 30 -13.32 -8.93 -7.30
C LEU A 30 -11.80 -8.71 -7.17
N LEU A 31 -10.98 -9.73 -7.49
CA LEU A 31 -9.52 -9.59 -7.54
C LEU A 31 -9.04 -8.66 -8.66
N ILE A 32 -9.66 -8.72 -9.85
CA ILE A 32 -9.35 -7.81 -10.96
C ILE A 32 -9.68 -6.37 -10.58
N VAL A 33 -10.84 -6.13 -9.96
CA VAL A 33 -11.26 -4.79 -9.50
C VAL A 33 -10.31 -4.27 -8.40
N ILE A 34 -9.93 -5.10 -7.43
CA ILE A 34 -8.93 -4.72 -6.41
C ILE A 34 -7.60 -4.35 -7.07
N GLY A 35 -7.10 -5.16 -7.99
CA GLY A 35 -5.85 -4.90 -8.71
C GLY A 35 -5.90 -3.61 -9.53
N LEU A 36 -7.03 -3.35 -10.19
CA LEU A 36 -7.25 -2.13 -10.96
C LEU A 36 -7.29 -0.89 -10.06
N VAL A 37 -8.00 -0.94 -8.93
CA VAL A 37 -8.07 0.16 -7.96
C VAL A 37 -6.69 0.43 -7.35
N PHE A 38 -5.96 -0.60 -6.92
CA PHE A 38 -4.58 -0.43 -6.43
C PHE A 38 -3.63 0.12 -7.50
N GLY A 39 -3.75 -0.33 -8.75
CA GLY A 39 -2.97 0.17 -9.88
C GLY A 39 -3.25 1.65 -10.19
N ILE A 40 -4.52 2.04 -10.16
CA ILE A 40 -4.94 3.43 -10.36
C ILE A 40 -4.47 4.30 -9.18
N MET A 41 -4.64 3.85 -7.94
CA MET A 41 -4.15 4.58 -6.75
C MET A 41 -2.63 4.75 -6.74
N THR A 42 -1.88 3.79 -7.26
CA THR A 42 -0.41 3.91 -7.41
C THR A 42 0.00 4.82 -8.57
N LEU A 43 -0.78 4.90 -9.66
CA LEU A 43 -0.57 5.86 -10.74
C LEU A 43 -0.97 7.29 -10.37
N LEU A 44 -2.08 7.51 -9.65
CA LEU A 44 -2.42 8.82 -9.10
C LEU A 44 -1.49 9.19 -7.93
N GLY A 45 -1.02 8.19 -7.19
CA GLY A 45 0.04 8.31 -6.19
C GLY A 45 1.42 8.57 -6.78
N LYS A 46 1.57 8.67 -8.10
CA LYS A 46 2.84 9.02 -8.79
C LYS A 46 3.19 10.51 -8.67
N GLY A 47 2.46 11.27 -7.83
CA GLY A 47 2.91 12.52 -7.21
C GLY A 47 3.43 12.37 -5.76
N ALA A 48 3.32 11.18 -5.17
CA ALA A 48 3.60 10.90 -3.76
C ALA A 48 4.25 9.52 -3.57
N ALA A 49 5.17 9.13 -4.45
CA ALA A 49 6.22 8.22 -4.00
C ALA A 49 6.94 8.94 -2.84
N PRO A 50 6.98 8.41 -1.60
CA PRO A 50 8.01 8.81 -0.69
C PRO A 50 9.30 8.27 -1.31
N ARG A 51 9.91 9.06 -2.21
CA ARG A 51 11.35 8.99 -2.45
C ARG A 51 11.94 8.94 -1.08
N GLY A 52 12.53 7.79 -0.74
CA GLY A 52 13.03 7.47 0.59
C GLY A 52 13.63 8.74 1.18
N SER A 53 13.03 9.19 2.29
CA SER A 53 13.38 10.43 2.94
C SER A 53 14.89 10.53 2.98
N GLY A 54 15.44 11.46 2.20
CA GLY A 54 16.82 11.92 2.31
C GLY A 54 17.01 12.67 3.62
N MET A 55 16.60 12.08 4.75
CA MET A 55 17.08 12.45 6.06
C MET A 55 18.52 11.94 6.13
N GLY A 56 19.42 12.65 5.46
CA GLY A 56 20.81 12.64 5.87
C GLY A 56 20.88 12.94 7.38
N PRO A 57 21.98 12.56 8.05
CA PRO A 57 22.11 12.76 9.49
C PRO A 57 21.74 14.19 9.88
N THR A 58 20.91 14.33 10.92
CA THR A 58 20.49 15.63 11.48
C THR A 58 20.96 15.72 12.92
N LYS A 59 21.33 16.93 13.36
CA LYS A 59 21.72 17.26 14.74
C LYS A 59 20.72 18.23 15.36
N ALA A 60 20.48 18.08 16.66
CA ALA A 60 19.70 19.03 17.43
C ALA A 60 20.55 20.27 17.77
N CYS A 61 19.98 21.46 17.64
CA CYS A 61 20.64 22.68 18.11
C CYS A 61 20.60 22.76 19.64
N PRO A 62 21.72 23.01 20.35
CA PRO A 62 21.71 23.18 21.80
C PRO A 62 20.97 24.46 22.25
N GLY A 63 20.90 25.49 21.41
CA GLY A 63 20.23 26.75 21.74
C GLY A 63 18.70 26.69 21.64
N CYS A 64 18.16 26.08 20.58
CA CYS A 64 16.71 26.11 20.31
C CYS A 64 16.08 24.74 20.05
N ARG A 65 16.84 23.64 20.18
CA ARG A 65 16.40 22.24 19.96
C ARG A 65 15.84 21.93 18.57
N SER A 66 15.96 22.86 17.62
CA SER A 66 15.58 22.62 16.22
C SER A 66 16.50 21.59 15.56
N ARG A 67 15.94 20.76 14.68
CA ARG A 67 16.73 19.81 13.87
C ARG A 67 17.36 20.54 12.70
N ASN A 68 18.69 20.51 12.63
CA ASN A 68 19.48 21.05 11.53
C ASN A 68 20.28 19.93 10.85
N PRO A 69 20.63 20.04 9.57
CA PRO A 69 21.49 19.06 8.91
C PRO A 69 22.87 18.96 9.60
N MET A 70 23.46 17.76 9.65
CA MET A 70 24.72 17.50 10.37
C MET A 70 25.86 18.43 9.92
N GLY A 71 25.93 18.73 8.61
CA GLY A 71 26.91 19.64 8.01
C GLY A 71 26.61 21.14 8.15
N ALA A 72 25.55 21.55 8.85
CA ALA A 72 25.29 22.96 9.07
C ALA A 72 26.35 23.59 10.01
N ALA A 73 26.99 24.67 9.57
CA ALA A 73 27.92 25.47 10.39
C ALA A 73 27.19 26.32 11.45
N ALA A 74 25.93 26.68 11.19
CA ALA A 74 25.09 27.42 12.13
C ALA A 74 23.64 26.93 12.11
N CYS A 75 22.94 27.12 13.21
CA CYS A 75 21.53 26.84 13.35
C CYS A 75 20.70 27.85 12.53
N ARG A 76 19.79 27.36 11.70
CA ARG A 76 18.92 28.22 10.87
C ARG A 76 17.88 29.00 11.69
N HIS A 77 17.59 28.56 12.91
CA HIS A 77 16.52 29.13 13.74
C HIS A 77 17.03 30.17 14.73
N CYS A 78 18.15 29.91 15.41
CA CYS A 78 18.69 30.80 16.44
C CYS A 78 20.09 31.33 16.14
N GLY A 79 20.67 31.01 14.98
CA GLY A 79 22.01 31.47 14.60
C GLY A 79 23.16 30.83 15.38
N TYR A 80 22.89 29.89 16.30
CA TYR A 80 23.91 29.20 17.07
C TYR A 80 24.97 28.56 16.15
N ARG A 81 26.23 28.96 16.30
CA ARG A 81 27.34 28.42 15.51
C ARG A 81 27.80 27.10 16.12
N TYR A 82 27.74 26.04 15.33
CA TYR A 82 28.30 24.75 15.74
C TYR A 82 29.81 24.85 15.63
N ALA A 83 30.53 24.61 16.72
CA ALA A 83 31.95 24.31 16.65
C ALA A 83 32.08 23.00 15.85
N GLN A 84 32.54 23.07 14.61
CA GLN A 84 32.96 21.87 13.89
C GLN A 84 34.07 21.18 14.71
N PRO A 85 34.14 19.84 14.72
CA PRO A 85 35.43 19.18 14.93
C PRO A 85 36.38 19.50 13.77
#